data_AF-A0A7Z0WSU7-F1
#
_entry.id   AF-A0A7Z0WSU7-F1
#
_cell.length_a   1.000
_cell.length_b   1.000
_cell.length_c   1.000
_cell.angle_alpha   90.00
_cell.angle_beta   90.00
_cell.angle_gamma   90.00
#
_symmetry.space_group_name_H-M   'P 1'
#
loop_
_entity.id
_entity.type
_entity.pdbx_description
1 polymer ?
#
loop_
_entity_poly.entity_id
_entity_poly.type
_entity_poly.pdbx_seq_one_letter_code
_entity_poly.pdbx_strand_id
1 'polypeptide(L)'
;MPVRRRDARRLVESGPPRGVVLPLKHGGQDDPRYPSPHSFRFGVGFTVDLVLHLACAVAAVVVVSRVDTLPFAVILLAGPATFIAVSVAHRIFVQHAIHTTLGKALTGVRYIRDDSGGPPTLGSLTKAWFTGVLVGIANVLSGF
;
A
#
# COMPACT_ATOMS: atom_id res chain seq x y z
N MET A 1 1.38 -3.36 -9.25
CA MET A 1 0.27 -4.29 -8.97
C MET A 1 0.54 -5.09 -7.71
N PRO A 2 -0.48 -5.36 -6.87
CA PRO A 2 -0.37 -6.31 -5.78
C PRO A 2 -0.39 -7.75 -6.33
N VAL A 3 0.52 -8.62 -5.87
CA VAL A 3 0.53 -10.05 -6.19
C VAL A 3 0.90 -10.87 -4.95
N ARG A 4 0.59 -12.17 -4.95
CA ARG A 4 1.03 -13.06 -3.86
C ARG A 4 2.54 -13.21 -3.87
N ARG A 5 3.16 -13.05 -2.69
CA ARG A 5 4.61 -13.19 -2.51
C ARG A 5 5.10 -14.58 -2.95
N ARG A 6 4.29 -15.62 -2.68
CA ARG A 6 4.58 -17.01 -3.10
C ARG A 6 4.64 -17.14 -4.62
N ASP A 7 3.72 -16.52 -5.34
CA ASP A 7 3.69 -16.60 -6.81
C ASP A 7 4.86 -15.84 -7.43
N ALA A 8 5.17 -14.65 -6.90
CA ALA A 8 6.35 -13.92 -7.34
C ALA A 8 7.65 -14.69 -7.10
N ARG A 9 7.76 -15.40 -5.96
CA ARG A 9 8.90 -16.28 -5.66
C ARG A 9 8.95 -17.47 -6.61
N ARG A 10 7.81 -18.16 -6.82
CA ARG A 10 7.70 -19.26 -7.79
C ARG A 10 8.13 -18.82 -9.18
N LEU A 11 7.73 -17.63 -9.63
CA LEU A 11 8.09 -17.12 -10.94
C LEU A 11 9.60 -16.93 -11.11
N VAL A 12 10.28 -16.47 -10.06
CA VAL A 12 11.75 -16.34 -10.03
C VAL A 12 12.43 -17.72 -10.04
N GLU A 13 11.88 -18.69 -9.31
CA GLU A 13 12.47 -20.02 -9.14
C GLU A 13 12.24 -20.95 -10.34
N SER A 14 11.04 -20.94 -10.92
CA SER A 14 10.59 -21.91 -11.92
C SER A 14 10.40 -21.31 -13.31
N GLY A 15 10.49 -19.98 -13.43
CA GLY A 15 10.16 -19.27 -14.66
C GLY A 15 8.66 -19.17 -14.93
N PRO A 16 8.27 -18.50 -16.03
CA PRO A 16 6.87 -18.35 -16.41
C PRO A 16 6.24 -19.69 -16.84
N PRO A 17 4.91 -19.82 -16.73
CA PRO A 17 4.21 -20.99 -17.25
C PRO A 17 4.49 -21.19 -18.75
N ARG A 18 4.75 -22.44 -19.16
CA ARG A 18 5.01 -22.80 -20.56
C ARG A 18 3.70 -23.06 -21.30
N GLY A 19 3.70 -22.80 -22.61
CA GLY A 19 2.56 -23.12 -23.49
C GLY A 19 1.34 -22.21 -23.34
N VAL A 20 1.48 -21.07 -22.66
CA VAL A 20 0.41 -20.07 -22.51
C VAL A 20 0.88 -18.72 -23.03
N VAL A 21 -0.04 -17.95 -23.62
CA VAL A 21 0.23 -16.56 -24.02
C VAL A 21 0.23 -15.69 -22.75
N LEU A 22 1.34 -15.00 -22.51
CA LEU A 22 1.49 -14.14 -21.34
C LEU A 22 0.99 -12.72 -21.64
N PRO A 23 0.21 -12.09 -20.75
CA PRO A 23 -0.17 -10.69 -20.90
C PRO A 23 1.05 -9.77 -20.90
N LEU A 24 0.98 -8.66 -21.66
CA LEU A 24 2.05 -7.65 -21.70
C LEU A 24 2.33 -7.07 -20.30
N LYS A 25 1.27 -6.81 -19.51
CA LYS A 25 1.38 -6.26 -18.15
C LYS A 25 1.34 -7.35 -17.10
N HIS A 26 2.21 -7.23 -16.10
CA HIS A 26 2.29 -8.11 -14.95
C HIS A 26 1.23 -7.80 -13.88
N GLY A 27 0.71 -8.87 -13.26
CA GLY A 27 -0.11 -8.79 -12.05
C GLY A 27 -1.56 -8.40 -12.30
N GLY A 28 -2.07 -8.62 -13.51
CA GLY A 28 -3.52 -8.59 -13.79
C GLY A 28 -4.24 -9.76 -13.09
N GLN A 29 -5.57 -9.68 -12.98
CA GLN A 29 -6.36 -10.72 -12.31
C GLN A 29 -6.22 -12.09 -12.99
N ASP A 30 -6.19 -12.11 -14.32
CA ASP A 30 -6.06 -13.33 -15.13
C ASP A 30 -4.61 -13.61 -15.56
N ASP A 31 -3.62 -13.03 -14.89
CA ASP A 31 -2.22 -13.24 -15.24
C ASP A 31 -1.75 -14.63 -14.78
N PRO A 32 -1.45 -15.57 -15.70
CA PRO A 32 -1.05 -16.93 -15.33
C PRO A 32 0.30 -16.97 -14.59
N ARG A 33 1.09 -15.89 -14.61
CA ARG A 33 2.30 -15.74 -13.77
C ARG A 33 1.95 -15.67 -12.28
N TYR A 34 0.76 -15.19 -11.91
CA TYR A 34 0.33 -14.94 -10.53
C TYR A 34 -1.07 -15.54 -10.26
N PRO A 35 -1.21 -16.88 -10.28
CA PRO A 35 -2.51 -17.55 -10.28
C PRO A 35 -3.29 -17.43 -8.96
N SER A 36 -2.64 -17.03 -7.86
CA SER A 36 -3.30 -16.96 -6.56
C SER A 36 -4.18 -15.71 -6.44
N PRO A 37 -5.39 -15.83 -5.88
CA PRO A 37 -6.22 -14.68 -5.53
C PRO A 37 -5.48 -13.74 -4.56
N HIS A 38 -5.40 -12.47 -4.94
CA HIS A 38 -4.63 -11.47 -4.20
C HIS A 38 -5.44 -10.21 -3.86
N SER A 39 -6.57 -9.95 -4.55
CA SER A 39 -7.41 -8.76 -4.31
C SER A 39 -7.94 -8.68 -2.87
N PHE A 40 -8.53 -9.75 -2.35
CA PHE A 40 -9.03 -9.79 -0.96
C PHE A 40 -7.90 -9.59 0.05
N ARG A 41 -6.77 -10.27 -0.14
CA ARG A 41 -5.59 -10.16 0.73
C ARG A 41 -4.97 -8.78 0.69
N PHE A 42 -4.98 -8.15 -0.48
CA PHE A 42 -4.56 -6.78 -0.65
C PHE A 42 -5.50 -5.82 0.11
N GLY A 43 -6.81 -6.01 0.00
CA GLY A 43 -7.80 -5.26 0.77
C GLY A 43 -7.59 -5.36 2.28
N VAL A 44 -7.49 -6.59 2.81
CA VAL A 44 -7.21 -6.82 4.24
C VAL A 44 -5.88 -6.18 4.66
N GLY A 45 -4.82 -6.36 3.87
CA GLY A 45 -3.52 -5.76 4.16
C GLY A 45 -3.55 -4.23 4.15
N PHE A 46 -4.32 -3.64 3.23
CA PHE A 46 -4.56 -2.21 3.19
C PHE A 46 -5.32 -1.72 4.42
N THR A 47 -6.35 -2.44 4.86
CA THR A 47 -7.10 -2.09 6.09
C THR A 47 -6.22 -2.12 7.33
N VAL A 48 -5.32 -3.11 7.45
CA VAL A 48 -4.35 -3.15 8.55
C VAL A 48 -3.41 -1.93 8.51
N ASP A 49 -2.88 -1.60 7.34
CA ASP A 49 -2.04 -0.40 7.18
C ASP A 49 -2.81 0.88 7.54
N LEU A 50 -4.08 0.98 7.14
CA LEU A 50 -4.95 2.12 7.45
C LEU A 50 -5.19 2.28 8.95
N VAL A 51 -5.52 1.18 9.65
CA VAL A 51 -5.72 1.18 11.10
C VAL A 51 -4.45 1.61 11.82
N LEU A 52 -3.28 1.12 11.40
CA LEU A 52 -1.99 1.56 11.94
C LEU A 52 -1.80 3.07 11.77
N HIS A 53 -2.09 3.61 10.59
CA HIS A 53 -1.93 5.05 10.32
C HIS A 53 -2.89 5.90 11.16
N LEU A 54 -4.15 5.47 11.31
CA LEU A 54 -5.13 6.12 12.18
C LEU A 54 -4.70 6.06 13.66
N ALA A 55 -4.17 4.92 14.12
CA ALA A 55 -3.68 4.78 15.49
C ALA A 55 -2.53 5.77 15.77
N CYS A 56 -1.57 5.92 14.84
CA CYS A 56 -0.51 6.92 14.96
C CYS A 56 -1.07 8.36 14.99
N ALA A 57 -2.08 8.66 14.17
CA ALA A 57 -2.70 9.98 14.14
C ALA A 57 -3.41 10.32 15.46
N VAL A 58 -4.17 9.36 16.03
CA VAL A 58 -4.81 9.51 17.34
C VAL A 58 -3.76 9.69 18.43
N ALA A 59 -2.70 8.88 18.43
CA ALA A 59 -1.61 9.01 19.39
C ALA A 59 -0.95 10.40 19.33
N ALA A 60 -0.74 10.95 18.14
CA ALA A 60 -0.19 12.30 17.99
C ALA A 60 -1.11 13.38 18.56
N VAL A 61 -2.42 13.32 18.33
CA VAL A 61 -3.38 14.26 18.94
C VAL A 61 -3.35 14.14 20.46
N VAL A 62 -3.33 12.91 20.99
CA VAL A 62 -3.26 12.67 22.44
C VAL A 62 -1.99 13.27 23.04
N VAL A 63 -0.84 13.09 22.40
CA VAL A 63 0.45 13.64 22.89
C VAL A 63 0.47 15.17 22.80
N VAL A 64 0.12 15.72 21.64
CA VAL A 64 0.17 17.17 21.39
C VAL A 64 -0.83 17.94 22.25
N SER A 65 -2.00 17.35 22.55
CA SER A 65 -3.00 17.96 23.45
C SER A 65 -2.57 18.04 24.92
N ARG A 66 -1.46 17.41 25.31
CA ARG A 66 -0.86 17.57 26.64
C ARG A 66 0.10 18.75 26.76
N VAL A 67 0.29 19.52 25.69
CA VAL A 67 1.20 20.67 25.68
C VAL A 67 0.38 21.94 25.73
N ASP A 68 0.25 22.51 26.93
CA ASP A 68 -0.65 23.65 27.21
C ASP A 68 -0.28 24.94 26.48
N THR A 69 0.97 25.04 25.98
CA THR A 69 1.47 26.22 25.26
C THR A 69 1.15 26.21 23.77
N LEU A 70 0.64 25.09 23.23
CA LEU A 70 0.38 24.98 21.79
C LEU A 70 -1.00 25.56 21.42
N PRO A 71 -1.09 26.32 20.31
CA PRO A 71 -2.37 26.78 19.80
C PRO A 71 -3.29 25.61 19.44
N PHE A 72 -4.60 25.79 19.63
CA PHE A 72 -5.62 24.78 19.26
C PHE A 72 -5.49 24.31 17.81
N ALA A 73 -5.16 25.21 16.88
CA ALA A 73 -4.92 24.86 15.48
C ALA A 73 -3.80 23.82 15.29
N VAL A 74 -2.75 23.85 16.11
CA VAL A 74 -1.66 22.87 16.07
C VAL A 74 -2.15 21.50 16.55
N ILE A 75 -2.96 21.46 17.62
CA ILE A 75 -3.58 20.23 18.12
C ILE A 75 -4.50 19.62 17.06
N LEU A 76 -5.33 20.45 16.41
CA LEU A 76 -6.25 20.02 15.36
C LEU A 76 -5.51 19.43 14.15
N LEU A 77 -4.41 20.06 13.74
CA LEU A 77 -3.62 19.63 12.59
C LEU A 77 -2.71 18.43 12.89
N ALA A 78 -2.39 18.15 14.15
CA ALA A 78 -1.49 17.06 14.54
C ALA A 78 -1.94 15.69 14.00
N GLY A 79 -3.25 15.40 14.07
CA GLY A 79 -3.82 14.15 13.58
C GLY A 79 -3.66 13.97 12.06
N PRO A 80 -4.27 14.86 11.24
CA PRO A 80 -4.14 14.80 9.78
C PRO A 80 -2.69 14.84 9.29
N ALA A 81 -1.85 15.71 9.87
CA ALA A 81 -0.44 15.82 9.49
C ALA A 81 0.32 14.51 9.78
N THR A 82 0.09 13.91 10.96
CA THR A 82 0.70 12.63 11.33
C THR A 82 0.19 11.49 10.44
N PHE A 83 -1.11 11.44 10.18
CA PHE A 83 -1.69 10.42 9.30
C PHE A 83 -1.03 10.45 7.91
N ILE A 84 -0.94 11.63 7.30
CA ILE A 84 -0.32 11.82 5.99
C ILE A 84 1.16 11.45 6.03
N ALA A 85 1.90 11.97 7.02
CA ALA A 85 3.34 11.71 7.16
C ALA A 85 3.63 10.21 7.34
N VAL A 86 2.93 9.52 8.23
CA VAL A 86 3.10 8.08 8.46
C VAL A 86 2.64 7.28 7.23
N SER A 87 1.57 7.68 6.56
CA SER A 87 1.09 7.02 5.34
C SER A 87 2.12 7.10 4.21
N VAL A 88 2.69 8.27 3.98
CA VAL A 88 3.76 8.52 3.00
C VAL A 88 5.02 7.73 3.38
N ALA A 89 5.49 7.86 4.63
CA ALA A 89 6.65 7.14 5.13
C ALA A 89 6.51 5.63 4.94
N HIS A 90 5.38 5.06 5.36
CA HIS A 90 5.14 3.63 5.34
C HIS A 90 4.93 3.08 3.92
N ARG A 91 4.09 3.72 3.09
CA ARG A 91 3.68 3.18 1.78
C ARG A 91 4.62 3.52 0.64
N ILE A 92 5.45 4.56 0.79
CA ILE A 92 6.44 4.94 -0.22
C ILE A 92 7.82 4.51 0.23
N PHE A 93 8.34 5.06 1.32
CA PHE A 93 9.75 4.87 1.68
C PHE A 93 10.04 3.50 2.30
N VAL A 94 9.29 3.11 3.33
CA VAL A 94 9.42 1.78 3.94
C VAL A 94 9.10 0.72 2.90
N GLN A 95 7.96 0.82 2.22
CA GLN A 95 7.60 -0.14 1.17
C GLN A 95 8.62 -0.22 0.03
N HIS A 96 9.31 0.87 -0.31
CA HIS A 96 10.40 0.81 -1.29
C HIS A 96 11.59 0.02 -0.75
N ALA A 97 12.04 0.35 0.47
CA ALA A 97 13.21 -0.24 1.10
C ALA A 97 13.05 -1.74 1.40
N ILE A 98 11.90 -2.16 1.96
CA ILE A 98 11.66 -3.55 2.38
C ILE A 98 10.73 -4.32 1.43
N HIS A 99 10.29 -3.70 0.34
CA HIS A 99 9.40 -4.27 -0.68
C HIS A 99 8.01 -4.72 -0.16
N THR A 100 7.61 -4.27 1.04
CA THR A 100 6.31 -4.56 1.64
C THR A 100 5.93 -3.50 2.67
N THR A 101 4.65 -3.43 3.03
CA THR A 101 4.19 -2.78 4.26
C THR A 101 3.86 -3.85 5.31
N LEU A 102 3.57 -3.43 6.54
CA LEU A 102 3.15 -4.32 7.61
C LEU A 102 1.95 -5.19 7.21
N GLY A 103 0.85 -4.57 6.80
CA GLY A 103 -0.37 -5.30 6.44
C GLY A 103 -0.18 -6.22 5.24
N LYS A 104 0.60 -5.79 4.24
CA LYS A 104 0.95 -6.64 3.09
C LYS A 104 1.84 -7.82 3.48
N ALA A 105 2.75 -7.63 4.43
CA ALA A 105 3.57 -8.71 4.97
C ALA A 105 2.70 -9.76 5.67
N LEU A 106 1.75 -9.32 6.49
CA LEU A 106 0.80 -10.18 7.19
C LEU A 106 -0.11 -10.97 6.23
N THR A 107 -0.55 -10.37 5.12
CA THR A 107 -1.42 -11.06 4.15
C THR A 107 -0.67 -11.83 3.06
N GLY A 108 0.66 -11.76 3.06
CA GLY A 108 1.54 -12.41 2.09
C GLY A 108 1.40 -11.84 0.68
N VAL A 109 1.09 -10.55 0.56
CA VAL A 109 1.00 -9.80 -0.70
C VAL A 109 2.22 -8.90 -0.82
N ARG A 110 2.67 -8.62 -2.03
CA ARG A 110 3.70 -7.61 -2.32
C ARG A 110 3.32 -6.81 -3.55
N TYR A 111 3.86 -5.60 -3.66
CA TYR A 111 3.79 -4.85 -4.91
C TYR A 111 4.89 -5.30 -5.87
N ILE A 112 4.53 -5.34 -7.14
CA ILE A 112 5.44 -5.46 -8.29
C ILE A 112 5.15 -4.34 -9.28
N ARG A 113 6.09 -4.06 -10.17
CA ARG A 113 5.83 -3.20 -11.33
C ARG A 113 5.09 -3.97 -12.40
N ASP A 114 4.15 -3.33 -13.06
CA ASP A 114 3.35 -3.92 -14.14
C ASP A 114 4.13 -4.08 -15.44
N ASP A 115 5.16 -3.27 -15.66
CA ASP A 115 6.03 -3.32 -16.84
C ASP A 115 7.01 -4.50 -16.85
N SER A 116 7.56 -4.86 -15.69
CA SER A 116 8.73 -5.73 -15.57
C SER A 116 8.57 -6.85 -14.55
N GLY A 117 7.49 -6.84 -13.75
CA GLY A 117 7.29 -7.79 -12.65
C GLY A 117 8.27 -7.63 -11.48
N GLY A 118 9.22 -6.70 -11.58
CA GLY A 118 10.25 -6.45 -10.57
C GLY A 118 9.76 -5.66 -9.35
N PRO A 119 10.66 -5.37 -8.39
CA PRO A 119 10.33 -4.57 -7.20
C PRO A 119 9.86 -3.16 -7.54
N PRO A 120 8.96 -2.57 -6.73
CA PRO A 120 8.43 -1.24 -7.00
C PRO A 120 9.51 -0.16 -6.87
N THR A 121 9.51 0.81 -7.79
CA THR A 121 10.30 2.04 -7.66
C THR A 121 9.58 3.07 -6.79
N LEU A 122 10.31 4.05 -6.26
CA LEU A 122 9.71 5.20 -5.58
C LEU A 122 8.62 5.86 -6.44
N GLY A 123 8.90 6.15 -7.72
CA GLY A 123 7.93 6.74 -8.63
C GLY A 123 6.63 5.92 -8.77
N SER A 124 6.75 4.58 -8.87
CA SER A 124 5.58 3.71 -8.95
C SER A 124 4.74 3.72 -7.66
N LEU A 125 5.39 3.80 -6.49
CA LEU A 125 4.71 3.85 -5.19
C LEU A 125 4.07 5.21 -4.95
N THR A 126 4.76 6.30 -5.31
CA THR A 126 4.21 7.66 -5.25
C THR A 126 2.98 7.77 -6.15
N LYS A 127 3.05 7.29 -7.39
CA LYS A 127 1.89 7.25 -8.29
C LYS A 127 0.74 6.46 -7.67
N ALA A 128 1.02 5.25 -7.15
CA ALA A 128 0.01 4.42 -6.50
C ALA A 128 -0.60 5.08 -5.25
N TRP A 129 0.19 5.86 -4.49
CA TRP A 129 -0.29 6.62 -3.35
C TRP A 129 -1.25 7.72 -3.79
N PHE A 130 -0.88 8.55 -4.77
CA PHE A 130 -1.76 9.59 -5.31
C PHE A 130 -3.04 9.02 -5.92
N THR A 131 -2.95 7.94 -6.71
CA THR A 131 -4.13 7.24 -7.22
C THR A 131 -5.05 6.79 -6.09
N GLY A 132 -4.47 6.21 -5.02
CA GLY A 132 -5.26 5.79 -3.85
C GLY A 132 -5.93 6.95 -3.13
N VAL A 133 -5.26 8.10 -3.01
CA VAL A 133 -5.83 9.32 -2.43
C VAL A 133 -7.00 9.83 -3.28
N LEU A 134 -6.81 9.95 -4.59
CA LEU A 134 -7.86 10.42 -5.51
C LEU A 134 -9.07 9.50 -5.52
N VAL A 135 -8.86 8.17 -5.54
CA VAL A 135 -9.96 7.19 -5.43
C VAL A 135 -10.66 7.30 -4.07
N GLY A 136 -9.92 7.45 -2.99
CA GLY A 136 -10.50 7.64 -1.66
C GLY A 136 -11.37 8.88 -1.57
N ILE A 137 -10.87 10.02 -2.08
CA ILE A 137 -11.64 11.28 -2.16
C ILE A 137 -12.87 11.09 -3.03
N ALA A 138 -12.73 10.49 -4.21
CA ALA A 138 -13.85 10.24 -5.12
C ALA A 138 -14.95 9.39 -4.47
N ASN A 139 -14.59 8.34 -3.73
CA ASN A 139 -15.56 7.50 -3.03
C ASN A 139 -16.28 8.27 -1.91
N VAL A 140 -15.56 9.11 -1.16
CA VAL A 140 -16.17 9.96 -0.12
C VAL A 140 -17.14 10.98 -0.73
N LEU A 141 -16.76 11.60 -1.85
CA LEU A 141 -17.59 12.59 -2.54
C LEU A 141 -18.79 11.97 -3.27
N SER A 142 -18.65 10.74 -3.75
CA SER A 142 -19.72 10.01 -4.45
C SER A 142 -20.77 9.43 -3.50
N GLY A 143 -20.61 9.57 -2.19
CA GLY A 143 -21.54 9.08 -1.18
C GLY A 143 -21.37 7.58 -0.88
N PHE A 144 -20.99 6.76 -1.87
CA PHE A 144 -20.45 5.40 -1.78
C PHE A 144 -19.75 5.04 -3.11
#